data_AF-A0A7W4H2W4-F1
#
_entry.id   AF-A0A7W4H2W4-F1
#
_cell.length_a   1.000
_cell.length_b   1.000
_cell.length_c   1.000
_cell.angle_alpha   90.00
_cell.angle_beta   90.00
_cell.angle_gamma   90.00
#
_symmetry.space_group_name_H-M   'P 1'
#
loop_
_entity.id
_entity.type
_entity.pdbx_description
1 polymer ?
#
loop_
_entity_poly.entity_id
_entity_poly.type
_entity_poly.pdbx_seq_one_letter_code
_entity_poly.pdbx_strand_id
1 'polypeptide(L)'
;MSLVNDMLRDLEERRAAPAERLQLDGLQAVDEAAAARRERAERIRRGSIWMAAVILIGLLVGLMIGRVVKGVPTLASVTPPATVTVAPAAQVLEVLPQHDARGLVLQILLDRSVPYQRTEESGAVSLRLPGVALTGEAQRGRVQRDGRSLSWRVEAQGADVQVLLVGLGEGLEVRDRLEPAGDRWVLWLEVPLTAAPVESEPVVELDQLPAAEPPAVQAEPALPAWANAPLPTDAPAPAAAAEPAAVAPPSGPPQVSVTPYRPDGLAQARQALQDGDYPRAIRELETLQKSRGRDPEVLRWLARAYLAAGEQQRLLSWLPAQLAQMPHDSELRLLLARTQLQAGATKDAVATLEQNAPVLEQEPTYFALLAASYQQTGQWQESAALYRRMTALRPSQSTWQLGLAIALEQLDQSAEAARHYRLALQGLGLDDSARRFASERATALGGR
;
A
#
# COMPACT_ATOMS: atom_id res chain seq x y z
N MET A 1 14.23 5.73 0.45
CA MET A 1 15.58 5.79 1.07
C MET A 1 16.05 4.38 1.35
N SER A 2 17.31 4.07 1.10
CA SER A 2 17.85 2.72 1.34
C SER A 2 18.17 2.55 2.83
N LEU A 3 17.61 1.52 3.46
CA LEU A 3 17.75 1.25 4.89
C LEU A 3 19.23 0.96 5.28
N VAL A 4 20.02 0.48 4.32
CA VAL A 4 21.48 0.33 4.47
C VAL A 4 22.18 1.69 4.52
N ASN A 5 21.69 2.72 3.82
CA ASN A 5 22.30 4.05 3.85
C ASN A 5 22.06 4.75 5.21
N ASP A 6 20.87 4.57 5.79
CA ASP A 6 20.57 5.10 7.12
C ASP A 6 21.38 4.35 8.21
N MET A 7 21.58 3.03 8.05
CA MET A 7 22.53 2.27 8.89
C MET A 7 23.99 2.72 8.69
N LEU A 8 24.41 3.09 7.48
CA LEU A 8 25.76 3.60 7.22
C LEU A 8 26.01 4.93 7.92
N ARG A 9 25.01 5.82 8.00
CA ARG A 9 25.10 7.06 8.80
C ARG A 9 25.28 6.75 10.29
N ASP A 10 24.49 5.83 10.85
CA ASP A 10 24.63 5.40 12.24
C ASP A 10 25.99 4.70 12.51
N LEU A 11 26.53 3.96 11.54
CA LEU A 11 27.88 3.38 11.62
C LEU A 11 28.99 4.42 11.47
N GLU A 12 28.82 5.46 10.64
CA GLU A 12 29.72 6.61 10.55
C GLU A 12 29.72 7.39 11.88
N GLU A 13 28.55 7.70 12.44
CA GLU A 13 28.37 8.36 13.74
C GLU A 13 28.99 7.56 14.90
N ARG A 14 28.93 6.22 14.87
CA ARG A 14 29.53 5.34 15.88
C ARG A 14 31.01 5.04 15.68
N ARG A 15 31.52 5.04 14.43
CA ARG A 15 32.96 4.86 14.13
C ARG A 15 33.78 6.14 14.30
N ALA A 16 33.14 7.32 14.40
CA ALA A 16 33.79 8.58 14.75
C ALA A 16 34.35 8.56 16.18
N ALA A 17 35.55 8.00 16.33
CA ALA A 17 36.22 7.84 17.62
C ALA A 17 36.53 9.20 18.28
N PRO A 18 36.65 9.27 19.63
CA PRO A 18 36.71 10.56 20.34
C PRO A 18 37.96 11.42 20.07
N ALA A 19 38.96 10.88 19.38
CA ALA A 19 40.29 11.46 19.23
C ALA A 19 40.36 12.65 18.26
N GLU A 20 39.47 12.75 17.27
CA GLU A 20 39.44 13.90 16.34
C GLU A 20 38.63 15.10 16.86
N ARG A 21 38.10 15.01 18.10
CA ARG A 21 37.43 16.14 18.78
C ARG A 21 38.37 16.99 19.63
N LEU A 22 39.68 16.73 19.61
CA LEU A 22 40.68 17.41 20.45
C LEU A 22 41.88 17.86 19.61
N GLN A 23 42.13 19.19 19.59
CA GLN A 23 43.20 19.90 18.88
C GLN A 23 42.99 19.94 17.35
N LEU A 24 42.34 20.96 16.76
CA LEU A 24 42.78 22.35 16.74
C LEU A 24 41.63 23.28 16.30
N ASP A 25 40.93 23.93 17.23
CA ASP A 25 40.55 25.33 17.06
C ASP A 25 40.27 25.95 18.44
N GLY A 26 41.33 26.50 19.04
CA GLY A 26 41.28 27.14 20.34
C GLY A 26 41.36 28.65 20.21
N LEU A 27 40.60 29.33 21.08
CA LEU A 27 40.66 30.76 21.46
C LEU A 27 39.69 31.72 20.76
N GLN A 28 38.48 31.84 21.32
CA GLN A 28 37.81 33.14 21.45
C GLN A 28 37.34 33.37 22.89
N ALA A 29 37.40 34.63 23.33
CA ALA A 29 37.19 35.00 24.72
C ALA A 29 35.72 34.85 25.17
N VAL A 30 35.53 34.28 26.36
CA VAL A 30 34.21 34.21 27.01
C VAL A 30 33.92 35.54 27.70
N ASP A 31 33.03 36.35 27.13
CA ASP A 31 32.50 37.54 27.80
C ASP A 31 31.41 37.13 28.81
N GLU A 32 31.81 36.99 30.07
CA GLU A 32 30.94 36.60 31.19
C GLU A 32 29.71 37.52 31.35
N ALA A 33 29.79 38.77 30.85
CA ALA A 33 28.67 39.71 30.88
C ALA A 33 27.50 39.31 29.97
N ALA A 34 27.66 38.34 29.06
CA ALA A 34 26.59 37.85 28.19
C ALA A 34 25.72 36.75 28.87
N ALA A 35 26.31 35.91 29.72
CA ALA A 35 25.61 34.81 30.38
C ALA A 35 24.54 35.31 31.36
N ALA A 36 24.90 36.29 32.20
CA ALA A 36 24.00 36.88 33.20
C ALA A 36 22.77 37.60 32.61
N ARG A 37 22.81 38.01 31.33
CA ARG A 37 21.66 38.67 30.65
C ARG A 37 20.59 37.66 30.23
N ARG A 38 20.98 36.45 29.78
CA ARG A 38 20.06 35.41 29.32
C ARG A 38 19.18 34.88 30.47
N GLU A 39 19.76 34.72 31.66
CA GLU A 39 19.07 34.18 32.83
C GLU A 39 18.06 35.16 33.48
N ARG A 40 18.23 36.48 33.26
CA ARG A 40 17.22 37.50 33.61
C ARG A 40 16.08 37.54 32.59
N ALA A 41 16.40 37.41 31.29
CA ALA A 41 15.40 37.42 30.22
C ALA A 41 14.40 36.26 30.33
N GLU A 42 14.85 35.04 30.67
CA GLU A 42 13.94 33.90 30.82
C GLU A 42 12.97 34.03 32.00
N ARG A 43 13.42 34.59 33.13
CA ARG A 43 12.53 34.84 34.29
C ARG A 43 11.43 35.84 33.96
N ILE A 44 11.75 36.90 33.23
CA ILE A 44 10.76 37.88 32.74
C ILE A 44 9.80 37.22 31.75
N ARG A 45 10.30 36.35 30.84
CA ARG A 45 9.46 35.64 29.85
C ARG A 45 8.48 34.66 30.50
N ARG A 46 8.88 33.95 31.56
CA ARG A 46 7.97 33.05 32.30
C ARG A 46 6.91 33.84 33.10
N GLY A 47 7.28 35.00 33.66
CA GLY A 47 6.32 35.89 34.34
C GLY A 47 5.27 36.49 33.41
N SER A 48 5.66 36.94 32.21
CA SER A 48 4.73 37.55 31.25
C SER A 48 3.68 36.57 30.72
N ILE A 49 4.04 35.29 30.53
CA ILE A 49 3.12 34.23 30.11
C ILE A 49 2.03 33.98 31.17
N TRP A 50 2.40 33.94 32.46
CA TRP A 50 1.43 33.78 33.55
C TRP A 50 0.46 34.96 33.65
N MET A 51 0.97 36.19 33.51
CA MET A 51 0.12 37.39 33.53
C MET A 51 -0.86 37.44 32.35
N ALA A 52 -0.42 37.05 31.15
CA ALA A 52 -1.29 36.96 29.97
C ALA A 52 -2.42 35.93 30.15
N ALA A 53 -2.13 34.78 30.78
CA ALA A 53 -3.14 33.76 31.07
C ALA A 53 -4.21 34.27 32.05
N VAL A 54 -3.82 35.00 33.11
CA VAL A 54 -4.77 35.59 34.07
C VAL A 54 -5.67 36.64 33.41
N ILE A 55 -5.11 37.49 32.53
CA ILE A 55 -5.89 38.48 31.77
C ILE A 55 -6.90 37.79 30.84
N LEU A 56 -6.49 36.73 30.13
CA LEU A 56 -7.36 35.97 29.23
C LEU A 56 -8.53 35.30 29.98
N ILE A 57 -8.27 34.72 31.16
CA ILE A 57 -9.30 34.11 32.02
C ILE A 57 -10.28 35.18 32.52
N GLY A 58 -9.79 36.35 32.98
CA GLY A 58 -10.66 37.46 33.39
C GLY A 58 -11.57 37.96 32.26
N LEU A 59 -11.04 38.03 31.03
CA LEU A 59 -11.79 38.48 29.85
C LEU A 59 -12.85 37.45 29.42
N LEU A 60 -12.56 36.14 29.53
CA LEU A 60 -13.53 35.06 29.33
C LEU A 60 -14.67 35.07 30.36
N VAL A 61 -14.35 35.29 31.64
CA VAL A 61 -15.35 35.38 32.72
C VAL A 61 -16.26 36.60 32.52
N GLY A 62 -15.70 37.76 32.14
CA GLY A 62 -16.49 38.96 31.82
C GLY A 62 -17.47 38.74 30.65
N LEU A 63 -17.01 38.06 29.58
CA LEU A 63 -17.84 37.72 28.42
C LEU A 63 -18.97 36.72 28.74
N MET A 64 -18.76 35.80 29.68
CA MET A 64 -19.79 34.89 30.15
C MET A 64 -20.87 35.61 30.97
N ILE A 65 -20.48 36.47 31.92
CA ILE A 65 -21.44 37.23 32.74
C ILE A 65 -22.29 38.17 31.87
N GLY A 66 -21.68 38.79 30.84
CA GLY A 66 -22.38 39.66 29.90
C GLY A 66 -23.49 38.97 29.08
N ARG A 67 -23.41 37.66 28.85
CA ARG A 67 -24.47 36.90 28.13
C ARG A 67 -25.65 36.49 29.01
N VAL A 68 -25.45 36.34 30.32
CA VAL A 68 -26.52 35.87 31.24
C VAL A 68 -27.54 36.96 31.55
N VAL A 69 -27.17 38.24 31.46
CA VAL A 69 -28.04 39.39 31.82
C VAL A 69 -28.98 39.84 30.69
N LYS A 70 -28.85 39.31 29.46
CA LYS A 70 -29.65 39.72 28.28
C LYS A 70 -30.30 38.58 27.49
N GLY A 71 -30.60 37.46 28.14
CA GLY A 71 -31.34 36.34 27.54
C GLY A 71 -32.84 36.40 27.83
N VAL A 72 -33.63 37.07 26.99
CA VAL A 72 -35.10 36.88 26.95
C VAL A 72 -35.42 35.91 25.80
N PRO A 73 -36.03 34.74 26.06
CA PRO A 73 -36.36 33.80 25.00
C PRO A 73 -37.60 34.26 24.22
N THR A 74 -37.42 34.58 22.95
CA THR A 74 -38.53 34.77 21.99
C THR A 74 -39.00 33.42 21.48
N LEU A 75 -40.31 33.13 21.63
CA LEU A 75 -40.95 31.92 21.13
C LEU A 75 -40.91 31.88 19.59
N ALA A 76 -40.55 30.73 19.03
CA ALA A 76 -40.46 30.53 17.59
C ALA A 76 -41.85 30.57 16.92
N SER A 77 -41.99 31.40 15.89
CA SER A 77 -43.13 31.34 14.96
C SER A 77 -42.92 30.19 13.96
N VAL A 78 -44.01 29.46 13.66
CA VAL A 78 -44.01 28.38 12.68
C VAL A 78 -44.01 28.96 11.27
N THR A 79 -42.94 28.72 10.51
CA THR A 79 -42.86 29.04 9.08
C THR A 79 -43.60 27.96 8.27
N PRO A 80 -44.43 28.32 7.26
CA PRO A 80 -45.03 27.33 6.35
C PRO A 80 -43.96 26.63 5.51
N PRO A 81 -44.23 25.41 4.98
CA PRO A 81 -43.24 24.64 4.24
C PRO A 81 -42.81 25.36 2.95
N ALA A 82 -41.49 25.50 2.77
CA ALA A 82 -40.93 26.03 1.54
C ALA A 82 -41.22 25.10 0.36
N THR A 83 -41.63 25.68 -0.77
CA THR A 83 -41.67 24.98 -2.05
C THR A 83 -40.29 24.43 -2.39
N VAL A 84 -40.18 23.13 -2.60
CA VAL A 84 -38.91 22.47 -2.96
C VAL A 84 -38.53 22.87 -4.38
N THR A 85 -37.67 23.87 -4.52
CA THR A 85 -37.00 24.18 -5.79
C THR A 85 -36.10 22.99 -6.13
N VAL A 86 -36.51 22.20 -7.13
CA VAL A 86 -35.71 21.06 -7.62
C VAL A 86 -34.38 21.61 -8.12
N ALA A 87 -33.28 21.17 -7.52
CA ALA A 87 -31.94 21.55 -7.96
C ALA A 87 -31.70 21.06 -9.39
N PRO A 88 -31.01 21.83 -10.25
CA PRO A 88 -30.74 21.41 -11.62
C PRO A 88 -29.92 20.11 -11.63
N ALA A 89 -30.35 19.17 -12.48
CA ALA A 89 -29.65 17.92 -12.74
C ALA A 89 -28.21 18.19 -13.20
N ALA A 90 -27.29 17.30 -12.81
CA ALA A 90 -25.92 17.33 -13.29
C ALA A 90 -25.87 17.05 -14.80
N GLN A 91 -24.79 17.46 -15.47
CA GLN A 91 -24.68 17.39 -16.92
C GLN A 91 -23.34 16.76 -17.34
N VAL A 92 -23.41 15.80 -18.25
CA VAL A 92 -22.27 15.44 -19.09
C VAL A 92 -22.08 16.58 -20.09
N LEU A 93 -20.95 17.25 -20.02
CA LEU A 93 -20.58 18.38 -20.86
C LEU A 93 -19.94 17.92 -22.17
N GLU A 94 -19.09 16.90 -22.10
CA GLU A 94 -18.34 16.39 -23.24
C GLU A 94 -17.92 14.93 -23.01
N VAL A 95 -17.76 14.17 -24.10
CA VAL A 95 -17.25 12.80 -24.09
C VAL A 95 -16.08 12.75 -25.08
N LEU A 96 -14.91 12.38 -24.59
CA LEU A 96 -13.62 12.46 -25.27
C LEU A 96 -12.97 11.06 -25.34
N PRO A 97 -13.19 10.32 -26.43
CA PRO A 97 -12.51 9.05 -26.67
C PRO A 97 -11.06 9.28 -27.16
N GLN A 98 -10.11 8.61 -26.52
CA GLN A 98 -8.71 8.54 -26.95
C GLN A 98 -8.30 7.08 -27.07
N HIS A 99 -7.49 6.72 -28.06
CA HIS A 99 -6.97 5.36 -28.21
C HIS A 99 -5.50 5.38 -28.67
N ASP A 100 -4.69 4.48 -28.14
CA ASP A 100 -3.24 4.46 -28.39
C ASP A 100 -2.69 3.04 -28.61
N ALA A 101 -1.39 2.84 -28.38
CA ALA A 101 -0.76 1.53 -28.44
C ALA A 101 -1.19 0.56 -27.32
N ARG A 102 -1.77 1.07 -26.22
CA ARG A 102 -2.01 0.35 -24.95
C ARG A 102 -3.49 0.05 -24.73
N GLY A 103 -4.41 0.90 -25.20
CA GLY A 103 -5.84 0.68 -24.99
C GLY A 103 -6.77 1.78 -25.52
N LEU A 104 -8.01 1.73 -25.03
CA LEU A 104 -8.98 2.83 -25.11
C LEU A 104 -8.97 3.58 -23.77
N VAL A 105 -9.02 4.91 -23.82
CA VAL A 105 -9.28 5.79 -22.69
C VAL A 105 -10.48 6.67 -23.06
N LEU A 106 -11.61 6.49 -22.36
CA LEU A 106 -12.81 7.32 -22.55
C LEU A 106 -12.90 8.30 -21.38
N GLN A 107 -12.80 9.60 -21.66
CA GLN A 107 -12.98 10.67 -20.68
C GLN A 107 -14.38 11.26 -20.80
N ILE A 108 -15.11 11.36 -19.70
CA ILE A 108 -16.46 11.93 -19.64
C ILE A 108 -16.41 13.14 -18.71
N LEU A 109 -16.55 14.33 -19.28
CA LEU A 109 -16.49 15.60 -18.59
C LEU A 109 -17.88 15.94 -18.01
N LEU A 110 -17.90 16.28 -16.72
CA LEU A 110 -19.10 16.49 -15.90
C LEU A 110 -19.05 17.88 -15.26
N ASP A 111 -20.21 18.53 -15.11
CA ASP A 111 -20.32 19.82 -14.44
C ASP A 111 -20.06 19.75 -12.91
N ARG A 112 -20.25 18.58 -12.30
CA ARG A 112 -20.02 18.31 -10.88
C ARG A 112 -19.75 16.83 -10.61
N SER A 113 -19.28 16.53 -9.40
CA SER A 113 -19.15 15.14 -8.95
C SER A 113 -20.52 14.47 -8.87
N VAL A 114 -20.64 13.27 -9.45
CA VAL A 114 -21.87 12.47 -9.44
C VAL A 114 -21.55 11.02 -9.06
N PRO A 115 -22.37 10.36 -8.23
CA PRO A 115 -22.27 8.92 -8.02
C PRO A 115 -22.69 8.18 -9.30
N TYR A 116 -22.16 6.99 -9.52
CA TYR A 116 -22.56 6.10 -10.61
C TYR A 116 -22.62 4.65 -10.14
N GLN A 117 -23.37 3.83 -10.88
CA GLN A 117 -23.54 2.40 -10.66
C GLN A 117 -22.80 1.65 -11.76
N ARG A 118 -21.81 0.81 -11.41
CA ARG A 118 -21.09 -0.06 -12.35
C ARG A 118 -21.69 -1.47 -12.28
N THR A 119 -21.91 -2.08 -13.44
CA THR A 119 -22.36 -3.47 -13.59
C THR A 119 -21.44 -4.16 -14.59
N GLU A 120 -20.99 -5.36 -14.24
CA GLU A 120 -20.11 -6.19 -15.07
C GLU A 120 -20.82 -7.50 -15.35
N GLU A 121 -20.89 -7.86 -16.63
CA GLU A 121 -21.42 -9.11 -17.14
C GLU A 121 -20.40 -9.63 -18.17
N SER A 122 -20.22 -10.94 -18.33
CA SER A 122 -19.07 -11.50 -19.05
C SER A 122 -18.86 -10.91 -20.46
N GLY A 123 -17.87 -10.01 -20.60
CA GLY A 123 -17.55 -9.29 -21.85
C GLY A 123 -18.17 -7.89 -22.00
N ALA A 124 -18.94 -7.41 -21.03
CA ALA A 124 -19.57 -6.09 -21.04
C ALA A 124 -19.48 -5.37 -19.67
N VAL A 125 -19.25 -4.07 -19.71
CA VAL A 125 -19.24 -3.19 -18.54
C VAL A 125 -20.18 -2.02 -18.79
N SER A 126 -21.16 -1.84 -17.91
CA SER A 126 -22.14 -0.75 -17.97
C SER A 126 -21.99 0.16 -16.76
N LEU A 127 -21.94 1.48 -16.98
CA LEU A 127 -22.02 2.49 -15.94
C LEU A 127 -23.31 3.29 -16.12
N ARG A 128 -24.13 3.39 -15.08
CA ARG A 128 -25.30 4.27 -15.03
C ARG A 128 -25.01 5.46 -14.11
N LEU A 129 -25.17 6.68 -14.64
CA LEU A 129 -25.03 7.93 -13.92
C LEU A 129 -26.44 8.48 -13.63
N PRO A 130 -27.02 8.22 -12.44
CA PRO A 130 -28.39 8.58 -12.13
C PRO A 130 -28.62 10.08 -11.97
N GLY A 131 -29.71 10.60 -12.54
CA GLY A 131 -30.05 12.03 -12.45
C GLY A 131 -29.07 12.96 -13.18
N VAL A 132 -28.42 12.45 -14.23
CA VAL A 132 -27.48 13.19 -15.08
C VAL A 132 -28.07 13.33 -16.48
N ALA A 133 -28.03 14.54 -17.04
CA ALA A 133 -28.41 14.81 -18.42
C ALA A 133 -27.20 14.70 -19.36
N LEU A 134 -27.40 14.13 -20.55
CA LEU A 134 -26.40 14.14 -21.62
C LEU A 134 -26.54 15.42 -22.45
N THR A 135 -25.49 16.25 -22.52
CA THR A 135 -25.49 17.42 -23.41
C THR A 135 -25.12 16.98 -24.82
N GLY A 136 -26.11 16.93 -25.72
CA GLY A 136 -25.93 16.55 -27.13
C GLY A 136 -26.48 15.17 -27.47
N GLU A 137 -26.03 14.62 -28.60
CA GLU A 137 -26.47 13.30 -29.08
C GLU A 137 -25.71 12.14 -28.43
N ALA A 138 -26.30 10.94 -28.50
CA ALA A 138 -25.65 9.72 -28.05
C ALA A 138 -24.35 9.44 -28.83
N GLN A 139 -23.24 9.31 -28.11
CA GLN A 139 -21.93 9.03 -28.72
C GLN A 139 -21.66 7.52 -28.74
N ARG A 140 -20.92 7.06 -29.75
CA ARG A 140 -20.53 5.65 -29.90
C ARG A 140 -19.25 5.50 -30.70
N GLY A 141 -18.50 4.43 -30.43
CA GLY A 141 -17.31 4.08 -31.19
C GLY A 141 -16.99 2.59 -31.14
N ARG A 142 -16.01 2.17 -31.95
CA ARG A 142 -15.46 0.82 -31.96
C ARG A 142 -13.95 0.90 -32.21
N VAL A 143 -13.20 0.07 -31.48
CA VAL A 143 -11.77 -0.14 -31.63
C VAL A 143 -11.54 -1.64 -31.84
N GLN A 144 -10.62 -2.01 -32.73
CA GLN A 144 -10.27 -3.41 -32.99
C GLN A 144 -8.75 -3.55 -33.10
N ARG A 145 -8.18 -4.55 -32.44
CA ARG A 145 -6.74 -4.78 -32.37
C ARG A 145 -6.46 -6.25 -32.03
N ASP A 146 -5.50 -6.87 -32.71
CA ASP A 146 -4.97 -8.21 -32.37
C ASP A 146 -6.06 -9.28 -32.14
N GLY A 147 -7.10 -9.27 -33.00
CA GLY A 147 -8.27 -10.16 -32.92
C GLY A 147 -9.34 -9.76 -31.91
N ARG A 148 -9.04 -8.90 -30.95
CA ARG A 148 -9.99 -8.35 -29.96
C ARG A 148 -10.73 -7.14 -30.54
N SER A 149 -12.02 -7.01 -30.24
CA SER A 149 -12.80 -5.82 -30.59
C SER A 149 -13.56 -5.28 -29.39
N LEU A 150 -13.51 -3.97 -29.22
CA LEU A 150 -14.20 -3.21 -28.19
C LEU A 150 -15.16 -2.22 -28.86
N SER A 151 -16.42 -2.21 -28.46
CA SER A 151 -17.37 -1.15 -28.79
C SER A 151 -17.81 -0.43 -27.54
N TRP A 152 -18.03 0.87 -27.65
CA TRP A 152 -18.49 1.71 -26.55
C TRP A 152 -19.63 2.63 -27.00
N ARG A 153 -20.48 3.02 -26.05
CA ARG A 153 -21.57 3.99 -26.24
C ARG A 153 -21.80 4.80 -24.97
N VAL A 154 -22.18 6.06 -25.13
CA VAL A 154 -22.73 6.92 -24.08
C VAL A 154 -24.07 7.46 -24.58
N GLU A 155 -25.18 7.09 -23.93
CA GLU A 155 -26.52 7.49 -24.33
C GLU A 155 -27.42 7.86 -23.12
N ALA A 156 -28.42 8.71 -23.35
CA ALA A 156 -29.40 9.06 -22.32
C ALA A 156 -30.43 7.93 -22.15
N GLN A 157 -30.64 7.49 -20.91
CA GLN A 157 -31.57 6.43 -20.53
C GLN A 157 -32.58 6.98 -19.51
N GLY A 158 -33.62 7.66 -19.99
CA GLY A 158 -34.61 8.30 -19.13
C GLY A 158 -34.04 9.56 -18.46
N ALA A 159 -33.89 9.54 -17.13
CA ALA A 159 -33.31 10.63 -16.34
C ALA A 159 -31.80 10.43 -16.05
N ASP A 160 -31.21 9.36 -16.59
CA ASP A 160 -29.85 8.91 -16.31
C ASP A 160 -29.01 8.89 -17.60
N VAL A 161 -27.68 8.92 -17.49
CA VAL A 161 -26.79 8.57 -18.61
C VAL A 161 -26.30 7.14 -18.44
N GLN A 162 -26.38 6.34 -19.51
CA GLN A 162 -25.78 5.00 -19.58
C GLN A 162 -24.52 5.03 -20.46
N VAL A 163 -23.41 4.59 -19.89
CA VAL A 163 -22.17 4.25 -20.61
C VAL A 163 -22.09 2.74 -20.72
N LEU A 164 -21.93 2.20 -21.91
CA LEU A 164 -21.83 0.76 -22.15
C LEU A 164 -20.56 0.47 -22.96
N LEU A 165 -19.72 -0.42 -22.44
CA LEU A 165 -18.54 -0.98 -23.12
C LEU A 165 -18.76 -2.48 -23.33
N VAL A 166 -18.48 -3.00 -24.52
CA VAL A 166 -18.64 -4.42 -24.89
C VAL A 166 -17.43 -4.88 -25.67
N GLY A 167 -16.74 -5.89 -25.15
CA GLY A 167 -15.55 -6.52 -25.72
C GLY A 167 -15.79 -7.97 -26.15
N LEU A 168 -15.17 -8.39 -27.25
CA LEU A 168 -15.10 -9.80 -27.65
C LEU A 168 -13.76 -10.41 -27.19
N GLY A 169 -13.81 -11.32 -26.21
CA GLY A 169 -12.65 -12.03 -25.65
C GLY A 169 -12.88 -12.51 -24.21
N GLU A 170 -11.87 -13.16 -23.61
CA GLU A 170 -11.89 -13.53 -22.19
C GLU A 170 -11.73 -12.29 -21.31
N GLY A 171 -12.82 -11.85 -20.67
CA GLY A 171 -12.84 -10.79 -19.65
C GLY A 171 -12.57 -9.38 -20.19
N LEU A 172 -13.55 -8.48 -20.05
CA LEU A 172 -13.35 -7.07 -20.35
C LEU A 172 -12.81 -6.34 -19.10
N GLU A 173 -11.49 -6.22 -18.97
CA GLU A 173 -10.91 -5.39 -17.90
C GLU A 173 -11.21 -3.91 -18.19
N VAL A 174 -11.90 -3.23 -17.26
CA VAL A 174 -12.13 -1.78 -17.30
C VAL A 174 -11.70 -1.18 -15.96
N ARG A 175 -10.92 -0.10 -16.00
CA ARG A 175 -10.51 0.68 -14.83
C ARG A 175 -11.19 2.05 -14.88
N ASP A 176 -11.92 2.40 -13.84
CA ASP A 176 -12.64 3.67 -13.73
C ASP A 176 -12.08 4.54 -12.59
N ARG A 177 -12.07 5.86 -12.81
CA ARG A 177 -11.80 6.85 -11.75
C ARG A 177 -12.55 8.15 -12.04
N LEU A 178 -12.99 8.83 -10.97
CA LEU A 178 -13.64 10.13 -11.03
C LEU A 178 -12.75 11.17 -10.34
N GLU A 179 -12.18 12.10 -11.12
CA GLU A 179 -11.19 13.08 -10.65
C GLU A 179 -11.70 14.52 -10.81
N PRO A 180 -11.32 15.45 -9.91
CA PRO A 180 -11.61 16.87 -10.06
C PRO A 180 -10.71 17.52 -11.12
N ALA A 181 -11.30 18.32 -12.00
CA ALA A 181 -10.64 19.05 -13.09
C ALA A 181 -11.03 20.53 -13.03
N GLY A 182 -10.46 21.25 -12.06
CA GLY A 182 -10.81 22.65 -11.80
C GLY A 182 -12.18 22.78 -11.12
N ASP A 183 -13.12 23.45 -11.78
CA ASP A 183 -14.53 23.54 -11.38
C ASP A 183 -15.37 22.33 -11.84
N ARG A 184 -14.81 21.50 -12.73
CA ARG A 184 -15.47 20.34 -13.35
C ARG A 184 -14.93 19.02 -12.81
N TRP A 185 -15.51 17.91 -13.28
CA TRP A 185 -15.10 16.56 -12.92
C TRP A 185 -14.92 15.71 -14.18
N VAL A 186 -13.96 14.77 -14.16
CA VAL A 186 -13.72 13.85 -15.28
C VAL A 186 -13.83 12.41 -14.78
N LEU A 187 -14.76 11.67 -15.36
CA LEU A 187 -14.82 10.21 -15.25
C LEU A 187 -13.95 9.61 -16.36
N TRP A 188 -12.84 8.98 -15.99
CA TRP A 188 -11.98 8.24 -16.90
C TRP A 188 -12.37 6.76 -16.90
N LEU A 189 -12.36 6.14 -18.08
CA LEU A 189 -12.56 4.72 -18.28
C LEU A 189 -11.43 4.18 -19.17
N GLU A 190 -10.50 3.45 -18.57
CA GLU A 190 -9.34 2.86 -19.24
C GLU A 190 -9.59 1.37 -19.51
N VAL A 191 -9.41 0.95 -20.77
CA VAL A 191 -9.57 -0.43 -21.22
C VAL A 191 -8.28 -0.89 -21.89
N PRO A 192 -7.42 -1.69 -21.21
CA PRO A 192 -6.22 -2.24 -21.82
C PRO A 192 -6.59 -3.22 -22.93
N LEU A 193 -6.08 -2.97 -24.15
CA LEU A 193 -6.30 -3.85 -25.31
C LEU A 193 -5.06 -4.72 -25.62
N THR A 194 -3.97 -4.51 -24.90
CA THR A 194 -2.76 -5.34 -24.99
C THR A 194 -3.02 -6.73 -24.43
N ALA A 195 -2.47 -7.78 -25.06
CA ALA A 195 -2.24 -9.03 -24.35
C ALA A 195 -1.30 -8.77 -23.16
N ALA A 196 -1.44 -9.52 -22.07
CA ALA A 196 -0.36 -9.57 -21.08
C ALA A 196 0.93 -9.97 -21.81
N PRO A 197 2.09 -9.37 -21.49
CA PRO A 197 3.34 -9.89 -22.01
C PRO A 197 3.49 -11.30 -21.45
N VAL A 198 3.28 -12.29 -22.31
CA VAL A 198 3.73 -13.65 -22.04
C VAL A 198 5.22 -13.53 -21.86
N GLU A 199 5.70 -13.71 -20.62
CA GLU A 199 7.12 -13.97 -20.40
C GLU A 199 7.45 -15.15 -21.28
N SER A 200 8.26 -14.90 -22.32
CA SER A 200 8.61 -15.92 -23.28
C SER A 200 9.45 -16.97 -22.56
N GLU A 201 8.79 -18.04 -22.12
CA GLU A 201 9.48 -19.26 -21.72
C GLU A 201 10.47 -19.60 -22.84
N PRO A 202 11.72 -19.97 -22.50
CA PRO A 202 12.67 -20.36 -23.52
C PRO A 202 12.09 -21.55 -24.27
N VAL A 203 11.99 -21.45 -25.60
CA VAL A 203 11.59 -22.56 -26.45
C VAL A 203 12.57 -23.69 -26.22
N VAL A 204 12.14 -24.71 -25.49
CA VAL A 204 12.89 -25.95 -25.33
C VAL A 204 12.82 -26.65 -26.68
N GLU A 205 13.96 -26.72 -27.38
CA GLU A 205 14.09 -27.57 -28.56
C GLU A 205 13.76 -29.01 -28.18
N LEU A 206 12.69 -29.54 -28.79
CA LEU A 206 12.15 -30.88 -28.52
C LEU A 206 13.14 -32.01 -28.85
N ASP A 207 14.24 -31.71 -29.54
CA ASP A 207 15.28 -32.65 -29.96
C ASP A 207 16.32 -32.98 -28.87
N GLN A 208 16.26 -32.36 -27.68
CA GLN A 208 17.24 -32.57 -26.59
C GLN A 208 16.69 -33.24 -25.32
N LEU A 209 15.48 -33.81 -25.37
CA LEU A 209 14.97 -34.66 -24.29
C LEU A 209 15.57 -36.09 -24.40
N PRO A 210 16.16 -36.64 -23.32
CA PRO A 210 16.65 -38.01 -23.34
C PRO A 210 15.48 -39.00 -23.52
N ALA A 211 15.71 -40.05 -24.32
CA ALA A 211 14.68 -41.06 -24.60
C ALA A 211 14.19 -41.72 -23.30
N ALA A 212 12.87 -41.70 -23.09
CA ALA A 212 12.25 -42.29 -21.91
C ALA A 212 12.45 -43.81 -21.89
N GLU A 213 12.93 -44.34 -20.76
CA GLU A 213 12.91 -45.78 -20.51
C GLU A 213 11.46 -46.29 -20.45
N PRO A 214 11.16 -47.48 -21.01
CA PRO A 214 9.82 -48.04 -20.97
C PRO A 214 9.40 -48.34 -19.53
N PRO A 215 8.16 -47.98 -19.11
CA PRO A 215 7.73 -48.21 -17.74
C PRO A 215 7.65 -49.71 -17.43
N ALA A 216 8.23 -50.10 -16.29
CA ALA A 216 8.00 -51.43 -15.74
C ALA A 216 6.50 -51.62 -15.45
N VAL A 217 5.92 -52.71 -15.96
CA VAL A 217 4.50 -53.01 -15.81
C VAL A 217 4.17 -53.28 -14.33
N GLN A 218 3.71 -52.25 -13.64
CA GLN A 218 3.02 -52.37 -12.36
C GLN A 218 1.52 -52.32 -12.64
N ALA A 219 0.80 -53.37 -12.25
CA ALA A 219 -0.64 -53.46 -12.47
C ALA A 219 -1.37 -52.35 -11.71
N GLU A 220 -2.32 -51.68 -12.37
CA GLU A 220 -3.22 -50.74 -11.70
C GLU A 220 -3.94 -51.44 -10.53
N PRO A 221 -4.00 -50.83 -9.33
CA PRO A 221 -4.78 -51.36 -8.23
C PRO A 221 -6.26 -51.34 -8.62
N ALA A 222 -6.93 -52.50 -8.53
CA ALA A 222 -8.34 -52.62 -8.87
C ALA A 222 -9.21 -51.65 -8.06
N LEU A 223 -10.18 -51.03 -8.74
CA LEU A 223 -11.10 -50.05 -8.14
C LEU A 223 -11.80 -50.62 -6.90
N PRO A 224 -11.97 -49.81 -5.83
CA PRO A 224 -12.55 -50.28 -4.57
C PRO A 224 -13.99 -50.75 -4.75
N ALA A 225 -14.37 -51.82 -4.04
CA ALA A 225 -15.60 -52.59 -4.27
C ALA A 225 -16.91 -51.78 -4.23
N TRP A 226 -16.94 -50.61 -3.58
CA TRP A 226 -18.11 -49.73 -3.58
C TRP A 226 -18.42 -49.13 -4.96
N ALA A 227 -17.44 -49.04 -5.87
CA ALA A 227 -17.64 -48.53 -7.23
C ALA A 227 -18.48 -49.48 -8.12
N ASN A 228 -18.55 -50.77 -7.75
CA ASN A 228 -19.24 -51.82 -8.52
C ASN A 228 -20.38 -52.48 -7.72
N ALA A 229 -20.75 -51.94 -6.56
CA ALA A 229 -21.80 -52.52 -5.73
C ALA A 229 -23.20 -52.22 -6.32
N PRO A 230 -24.05 -53.23 -6.59
CA PRO A 230 -25.42 -52.99 -7.02
C PRO A 230 -26.22 -52.33 -5.89
N LEU A 231 -27.03 -51.33 -6.24
CA LEU A 231 -27.88 -50.61 -5.28
C LEU A 231 -28.90 -51.57 -4.62
N PRO A 232 -29.09 -51.52 -3.29
CA PRO A 232 -30.04 -52.39 -2.61
C PRO A 232 -31.49 -52.03 -2.99
N THR A 233 -32.20 -53.00 -3.57
CA THR A 233 -33.55 -52.84 -4.14
C THR A 233 -34.67 -52.76 -3.10
N ASP A 234 -34.35 -52.79 -1.80
CA ASP A 234 -35.32 -52.93 -0.70
C ASP A 234 -35.19 -51.80 0.35
N ALA A 235 -34.88 -50.59 -0.12
CA ALA A 235 -35.12 -49.39 0.67
C ALA A 235 -36.63 -49.10 0.67
N PRO A 236 -37.27 -48.82 1.83
CA PRO A 236 -38.67 -48.40 1.85
C PRO A 236 -38.80 -47.14 1.00
N ALA A 237 -39.77 -47.14 0.08
CA ALA A 237 -39.93 -46.06 -0.88
C ALA A 237 -39.94 -44.70 -0.16
N PRO A 238 -39.09 -43.73 -0.58
CA PRO A 238 -39.19 -42.37 -0.03
C PRO A 238 -40.63 -41.91 -0.24
N ALA A 239 -41.27 -41.49 0.85
CA ALA A 239 -42.66 -41.04 0.84
C ALA A 239 -42.84 -40.06 -0.33
N ALA A 240 -43.88 -40.30 -1.14
CA ALA A 240 -44.09 -39.67 -2.44
C ALA A 240 -43.62 -38.23 -2.41
N ALA A 241 -42.59 -37.93 -3.20
CA ALA A 241 -42.12 -36.57 -3.39
C ALA A 241 -43.36 -35.76 -3.81
N ALA A 242 -43.81 -34.89 -2.91
CA ALA A 242 -44.85 -33.94 -3.26
C ALA A 242 -44.37 -33.23 -4.52
N GLU A 243 -45.24 -33.11 -5.52
CA GLU A 243 -44.95 -32.33 -6.72
C GLU A 243 -44.31 -31.01 -6.27
N PRO A 244 -43.20 -30.56 -6.89
CA PRO A 244 -42.58 -29.31 -6.51
C PRO A 244 -43.65 -28.23 -6.66
N ALA A 245 -44.19 -27.79 -5.51
CA ALA A 245 -45.34 -26.90 -5.48
C ALA A 245 -45.01 -25.70 -6.35
N ALA A 246 -45.81 -25.47 -7.39
CA ALA A 246 -45.53 -24.48 -8.41
C ALA A 246 -45.20 -23.15 -7.71
N VAL A 247 -43.91 -22.79 -7.71
CA VAL A 247 -43.43 -21.64 -6.97
C VAL A 247 -44.03 -20.44 -7.65
N ALA A 248 -45.07 -19.87 -7.03
CA ALA A 248 -45.73 -18.70 -7.55
C ALA A 248 -44.66 -17.64 -7.83
N PRO A 249 -44.68 -16.98 -9.01
CA PRO A 249 -43.70 -15.94 -9.30
C PRO A 249 -43.70 -14.92 -8.17
N PRO A 250 -42.53 -14.45 -7.70
CA PRO A 250 -42.43 -13.58 -6.54
C PRO A 250 -43.33 -12.36 -6.73
N SER A 251 -44.45 -12.36 -6.00
CA SER A 251 -45.57 -11.44 -6.24
C SER A 251 -45.32 -10.14 -5.48
N GLY A 252 -44.33 -9.39 -5.96
CA GLY A 252 -43.96 -8.07 -5.47
C GLY A 252 -42.97 -7.42 -6.44
N PRO A 253 -42.96 -6.07 -6.53
CA PRO A 253 -41.93 -5.39 -7.30
C PRO A 253 -40.54 -5.76 -6.75
N PRO A 254 -39.50 -5.89 -7.61
CA PRO A 254 -38.17 -6.27 -7.17
C PRO A 254 -37.68 -5.29 -6.09
N GLN A 255 -37.46 -5.79 -4.88
CA GLN A 255 -36.90 -4.99 -3.79
C GLN A 255 -35.42 -4.77 -4.08
N VAL A 256 -35.13 -3.66 -4.77
CA VAL A 256 -33.77 -3.21 -5.02
C VAL A 256 -33.17 -2.72 -3.70
N SER A 257 -32.43 -3.60 -3.04
CA SER A 257 -31.58 -3.26 -1.89
C SER A 257 -30.41 -2.38 -2.35
N VAL A 258 -30.67 -1.09 -2.54
CA VAL A 258 -29.62 -0.09 -2.86
C VAL A 258 -28.74 0.10 -1.63
N THR A 259 -27.75 -0.76 -1.48
CA THR A 259 -26.63 -0.51 -0.56
C THR A 259 -25.87 0.71 -1.12
N PRO A 260 -25.68 1.79 -0.35
CA PRO A 260 -24.90 2.93 -0.82
C PRO A 260 -23.49 2.46 -1.21
N TYR A 261 -23.01 2.88 -2.39
CA TYR A 261 -21.61 2.68 -2.77
C TYR A 261 -20.74 3.37 -1.72
N ARG A 262 -20.12 2.56 -0.85
CA ARG A 262 -19.09 3.04 0.07
C ARG A 262 -17.80 3.13 -0.75
N PRO A 263 -17.22 4.34 -0.94
CA PRO A 263 -15.89 4.43 -1.53
C PRO A 263 -14.93 3.55 -0.73
N ASP A 264 -14.11 2.73 -1.40
CA ASP A 264 -13.30 1.72 -0.74
C ASP A 264 -12.52 2.33 0.42
N GLY A 265 -12.85 1.90 1.65
CA GLY A 265 -12.24 2.46 2.85
C GLY A 265 -10.73 2.28 2.86
N LEU A 266 -10.23 1.23 2.18
CA LEU A 266 -8.80 0.98 2.07
C LEU A 266 -8.12 1.97 1.12
N ALA A 267 -8.73 2.32 -0.01
CA ALA A 267 -8.30 3.44 -0.85
C ALA A 267 -8.30 4.78 -0.08
N GLN A 268 -9.35 5.08 0.69
CA GLN A 268 -9.40 6.29 1.52
C GLN A 268 -8.30 6.33 2.60
N ALA A 269 -8.03 5.21 3.26
CA ALA A 269 -6.96 5.13 4.25
C ALA A 269 -5.57 5.27 3.61
N ARG A 270 -5.36 4.65 2.43
CA ARG A 270 -4.13 4.81 1.64
C ARG A 270 -3.92 6.26 1.21
N GLN A 271 -4.97 6.97 0.80
CA GLN A 271 -4.90 8.40 0.50
C GLN A 271 -4.52 9.20 1.75
N ALA A 272 -5.17 8.97 2.89
CA ALA A 272 -4.83 9.65 4.15
C ALA A 272 -3.38 9.41 4.59
N LEU A 273 -2.78 8.25 4.31
CA LEU A 273 -1.34 8.01 4.52
C LEU A 273 -0.44 8.83 3.58
N GLN A 274 -0.85 9.05 2.33
CA GLN A 274 -0.12 9.90 1.37
C GLN A 274 -0.23 11.38 1.75
N ASP A 275 -1.40 11.80 2.25
CA ASP A 275 -1.68 13.15 2.73
C ASP A 275 -0.99 13.46 4.09
N GLY A 276 -0.42 12.45 4.77
CA GLY A 276 0.17 12.56 6.10
C GLY A 276 -0.83 12.60 7.26
N ASP A 277 -2.13 12.41 6.99
CA ASP A 277 -3.20 12.31 7.99
C ASP A 277 -3.25 10.89 8.60
N TYR A 278 -2.18 10.56 9.33
CA TYR A 278 -2.05 9.26 10.00
C TYR A 278 -3.21 8.95 10.98
N PRO A 279 -3.71 9.90 11.81
CA PRO A 279 -4.83 9.62 12.71
C PRO A 279 -6.10 9.19 11.97
N ARG A 280 -6.43 9.82 10.83
CA ARG A 280 -7.55 9.38 9.99
C ARG A 280 -7.27 8.02 9.37
N ALA A 281 -6.09 7.82 8.79
CA ALA A 281 -5.73 6.54 8.17
C ALA A 281 -5.87 5.37 9.16
N ILE A 282 -5.31 5.51 10.37
CA ILE A 282 -5.42 4.52 11.45
C ILE A 282 -6.88 4.23 11.79
N ARG A 283 -7.71 5.27 12.00
CA ARG A 283 -9.14 5.10 12.34
C ARG A 283 -9.92 4.33 11.28
N GLU A 284 -9.73 4.65 10.01
CA GLU A 284 -10.38 3.93 8.91
C GLU A 284 -9.88 2.47 8.84
N LEU A 285 -8.57 2.24 8.99
CA LEU A 285 -7.97 0.91 8.97
C LEU A 285 -8.39 0.02 10.16
N GLU A 286 -8.52 0.57 11.37
CA GLU A 286 -9.08 -0.15 12.52
C GLU A 286 -10.57 -0.49 12.31
N THR A 287 -11.32 0.37 11.62
CA THR A 287 -12.73 0.12 11.27
C THR A 287 -12.84 -0.97 10.20
N LEU A 288 -11.92 -0.99 9.24
CA LEU A 288 -11.79 -2.08 8.27
C LEU A 288 -11.36 -3.39 8.94
N GLN A 289 -10.40 -3.38 9.88
CA GLN A 289 -10.01 -4.58 10.62
C GLN A 289 -11.20 -5.19 11.37
N LYS A 290 -12.03 -4.35 12.03
CA LYS A 290 -13.24 -4.82 12.74
C LYS A 290 -14.29 -5.45 11.81
N SER A 291 -14.36 -5.05 10.55
CA SER A 291 -15.37 -5.52 9.59
C SER A 291 -14.89 -6.64 8.67
N ARG A 292 -13.64 -6.59 8.21
CA ARG A 292 -13.00 -7.61 7.34
C ARG A 292 -12.20 -8.66 8.12
N GLY A 293 -12.01 -8.48 9.43
CA GLY A 293 -11.35 -9.44 10.31
C GLY A 293 -9.85 -9.56 10.03
N ARG A 294 -9.45 -10.70 9.45
CA ARG A 294 -8.04 -11.09 9.22
C ARG A 294 -7.61 -10.91 7.75
N ASP A 295 -8.08 -9.82 7.14
CA ASP A 295 -7.65 -9.38 5.81
C ASP A 295 -6.17 -8.93 5.86
N PRO A 296 -5.23 -9.66 5.22
CA PRO A 296 -3.81 -9.33 5.30
C PRO A 296 -3.48 -7.96 4.68
N GLU A 297 -4.25 -7.48 3.69
CA GLU A 297 -4.00 -6.16 3.11
C GLU A 297 -4.30 -5.05 4.13
N VAL A 298 -5.44 -5.11 4.80
CA VAL A 298 -5.82 -4.15 5.86
C VAL A 298 -4.81 -4.18 6.99
N LEU A 299 -4.37 -5.36 7.43
CA LEU A 299 -3.41 -5.51 8.52
C LEU A 299 -2.04 -4.93 8.17
N ARG A 300 -1.56 -5.14 6.94
CA ARG A 300 -0.29 -4.55 6.44
C ARG A 300 -0.38 -3.04 6.32
N TRP A 301 -1.49 -2.50 5.82
CA TRP A 301 -1.70 -1.05 5.78
C TRP A 301 -1.83 -0.43 7.18
N LEU A 302 -2.47 -1.10 8.14
CA LEU A 302 -2.54 -0.64 9.53
C LEU A 302 -1.16 -0.65 10.21
N ALA A 303 -0.35 -1.68 9.97
CA ALA A 303 1.03 -1.73 10.45
C ALA A 303 1.90 -0.61 9.85
N ARG A 304 1.78 -0.35 8.53
CA ARG A 304 2.43 0.79 7.86
C ARG A 304 1.96 2.13 8.42
N ALA A 305 0.67 2.27 8.75
CA ALA A 305 0.09 3.48 9.33
C ALA A 305 0.66 3.77 10.73
N TYR A 306 0.75 2.76 11.60
CA TYR A 306 1.37 2.92 12.93
C TYR A 306 2.86 3.27 12.84
N LEU A 307 3.62 2.70 11.90
CA LEU A 307 5.01 3.09 11.65
C LEU A 307 5.11 4.56 11.21
N ALA A 308 4.28 5.00 10.26
CA ALA A 308 4.30 6.37 9.75
C ALA A 308 3.88 7.41 10.82
N ALA A 309 2.94 7.05 11.70
CA ALA A 309 2.52 7.85 12.84
C ALA A 309 3.56 7.92 13.99
N GLY A 310 4.58 7.06 13.99
CA GLY A 310 5.48 6.88 15.13
C GLY A 310 4.86 6.13 16.32
N GLU A 311 3.70 5.47 16.15
CA GLU A 311 3.00 4.69 17.20
C GLU A 311 3.65 3.30 17.41
N GLN A 312 4.98 3.27 17.56
CA GLN A 312 5.79 2.05 17.62
C GLN A 312 5.36 1.11 18.76
N GLN A 313 5.12 1.60 19.97
CA GLN A 313 4.68 0.79 21.11
C GLN A 313 3.30 0.13 20.87
N ARG A 314 2.39 0.79 20.16
CA ARG A 314 1.08 0.22 19.78
C ARG A 314 1.26 -0.88 18.74
N LEU A 315 2.15 -0.66 17.77
CA LEU A 315 2.48 -1.67 16.77
C LEU A 315 3.16 -2.91 17.36
N LEU A 316 4.15 -2.72 18.23
CA LEU A 316 4.88 -3.80 18.91
C LEU A 316 3.99 -4.65 19.83
N SER A 317 2.92 -4.08 20.39
CA SER A 317 1.97 -4.82 21.24
C SER A 317 0.85 -5.50 20.45
N TRP A 318 0.42 -4.93 19.31
CA TRP A 318 -0.69 -5.46 18.50
C TRP A 318 -0.27 -6.48 17.43
N LEU A 319 0.86 -6.25 16.75
CA LEU A 319 1.27 -7.00 15.56
C LEU A 319 1.67 -8.47 15.84
N PRO A 320 2.35 -8.82 16.95
CA PRO A 320 2.70 -10.21 17.24
C PRO A 320 1.47 -11.14 17.30
N ALA A 321 0.34 -10.65 17.82
CA ALA A 321 -0.91 -11.41 17.89
C ALA A 321 -1.57 -11.63 16.51
N GLN A 322 -1.29 -10.76 15.52
CA GLN A 322 -1.72 -10.97 14.14
C GLN A 322 -0.78 -11.97 13.43
N LEU A 323 0.53 -11.80 13.60
CA LEU A 323 1.54 -12.65 12.97
C LEU A 323 1.49 -14.10 13.48
N ALA A 324 1.15 -14.32 14.74
CA ALA A 324 0.91 -15.66 15.30
C ALA A 324 -0.24 -16.43 14.60
N GLN A 325 -1.18 -15.72 13.97
CA GLN A 325 -2.29 -16.30 13.21
C GLN A 325 -2.00 -16.39 11.70
N MET A 326 -0.96 -15.70 11.23
CA MET A 326 -0.53 -15.69 9.82
C MET A 326 1.00 -15.85 9.75
N PRO A 327 1.56 -17.00 10.16
CA PRO A 327 3.00 -17.20 10.29
C PRO A 327 3.77 -17.15 8.96
N HIS A 328 3.08 -17.08 7.82
CA HIS A 328 3.69 -16.96 6.49
C HIS A 328 3.57 -15.56 5.87
N ASP A 329 2.99 -14.56 6.57
CA ASP A 329 3.01 -13.17 6.09
C ASP A 329 4.38 -12.52 6.38
N SER A 330 5.26 -12.63 5.38
CA SER A 330 6.60 -12.06 5.33
C SER A 330 6.60 -10.54 5.49
N GLU A 331 5.58 -9.83 4.99
CA GLU A 331 5.54 -8.37 5.03
C GLU A 331 5.15 -7.86 6.41
N LEU A 332 4.15 -8.47 7.08
CA LEU A 332 3.84 -8.18 8.48
C LEU A 332 5.05 -8.43 9.38
N ARG A 333 5.79 -9.52 9.13
CA ARG A 333 7.05 -9.80 9.82
C ARG A 333 8.12 -8.74 9.56
N LEU A 334 8.26 -8.29 8.30
CA LEU A 334 9.18 -7.23 7.92
C LEU A 334 8.85 -5.90 8.61
N LEU A 335 7.56 -5.58 8.74
CA LEU A 335 7.08 -4.39 9.45
C LEU A 335 7.35 -4.49 10.95
N LEU A 336 7.13 -5.66 11.57
CA LEU A 336 7.48 -5.89 12.98
C LEU A 336 8.98 -5.69 13.23
N ALA A 337 9.83 -6.30 12.41
CA ALA A 337 11.28 -6.18 12.49
C ALA A 337 11.78 -4.74 12.30
N ARG A 338 11.21 -3.99 11.36
CA ARG A 338 11.49 -2.55 11.20
C ARG A 338 11.13 -1.76 12.46
N THR A 339 10.00 -2.09 13.09
CA THR A 339 9.56 -1.44 14.33
C THR A 339 10.53 -1.74 15.48
N GLN A 340 10.96 -2.99 15.62
CA GLN A 340 11.94 -3.41 16.61
C GLN A 340 13.30 -2.71 16.40
N LEU A 341 13.77 -2.59 15.15
CA LEU A 341 14.99 -1.84 14.82
C LEU A 341 14.89 -0.36 15.20
N GLN A 342 13.79 0.31 14.86
CA GLN A 342 13.58 1.72 15.26
C GLN A 342 13.49 1.91 16.77
N ALA A 343 13.01 0.90 17.51
CA ALA A 343 12.98 0.87 18.98
C ALA A 343 14.33 0.46 19.61
N GLY A 344 15.38 0.20 18.82
CA GLY A 344 16.69 -0.27 19.29
C GLY A 344 16.75 -1.76 19.68
N ALA A 345 15.66 -2.50 19.49
CA ALA A 345 15.54 -3.94 19.78
C ALA A 345 16.09 -4.81 18.63
N THR A 346 17.31 -4.53 18.17
CA THR A 346 17.91 -5.17 16.98
C THR A 346 18.01 -6.69 17.09
N LYS A 347 18.25 -7.24 18.29
CA LYS A 347 18.28 -8.70 18.51
C LYS A 347 16.91 -9.35 18.28
N ASP A 348 15.85 -8.70 18.74
CA ASP A 348 14.48 -9.18 18.55
C ASP A 348 14.07 -9.09 17.07
N ALA A 349 14.57 -8.07 16.35
CA ALA A 349 14.39 -7.95 14.90
C ALA A 349 15.05 -9.11 14.12
N VAL A 350 16.27 -9.51 14.48
CA VAL A 350 16.93 -10.71 13.91
C VAL A 350 16.08 -11.95 14.17
N ALA A 351 15.78 -12.24 15.44
CA ALA A 351 15.00 -13.43 15.82
C ALA A 351 13.60 -13.44 15.17
N THR A 352 13.00 -12.28 14.93
CA THR A 352 11.73 -12.13 14.23
C THR A 352 11.86 -12.44 12.74
N LEU A 353 12.94 -12.00 12.08
CA LEU A 353 13.20 -12.21 10.65
C LEU A 353 13.71 -13.62 10.31
N GLU A 354 14.31 -14.34 11.25
CA GLU A 354 14.71 -15.74 11.04
C GLU A 354 13.51 -16.70 11.02
N GLN A 355 12.43 -16.36 11.74
CA GLN A 355 11.22 -17.18 11.81
C GLN A 355 10.46 -17.17 10.47
N ASN A 356 10.24 -18.35 9.87
CA ASN A 356 9.48 -18.51 8.64
C ASN A 356 9.90 -17.54 7.52
N ALA A 357 11.21 -17.39 7.30
CA ALA A 357 11.73 -16.53 6.24
C ALA A 357 11.24 -16.97 4.85
N PRO A 358 10.90 -16.02 3.94
CA PRO A 358 10.41 -16.33 2.59
C PRO A 358 11.52 -16.84 1.66
N VAL A 359 11.18 -17.15 0.40
CA VAL A 359 12.18 -17.47 -0.62
C VAL A 359 12.97 -16.21 -1.00
N LEU A 360 14.30 -16.30 -1.01
CA LEU A 360 15.21 -15.13 -1.13
C LEU A 360 15.10 -14.46 -2.49
N GLU A 361 14.90 -15.27 -3.52
CA GLU A 361 14.74 -14.87 -4.92
C GLU A 361 13.47 -14.03 -5.13
N GLN A 362 12.42 -14.31 -4.35
CA GLN A 362 11.12 -13.60 -4.38
C GLN A 362 11.16 -12.30 -3.57
N GLU A 363 11.75 -12.32 -2.36
CA GLU A 363 11.81 -11.16 -1.47
C GLU A 363 13.23 -10.73 -1.04
N PRO A 364 14.11 -10.25 -1.96
CA PRO A 364 15.44 -9.79 -1.59
C PRO A 364 15.45 -8.64 -0.57
N THR A 365 14.40 -7.80 -0.52
CA THR A 365 14.28 -6.70 0.45
C THR A 365 14.15 -7.20 1.89
N TYR A 366 13.55 -8.36 2.10
CA TYR A 366 13.46 -9.00 3.41
C TYR A 366 14.85 -9.38 3.91
N PHE A 367 15.61 -10.07 3.06
CA PHE A 367 16.96 -10.51 3.36
C PHE A 367 17.97 -9.37 3.45
N ALA A 368 17.75 -8.25 2.75
CA ALA A 368 18.52 -7.02 2.96
C ALA A 368 18.40 -6.51 4.41
N LEU A 369 17.19 -6.56 4.98
CA LEU A 369 16.97 -6.13 6.37
C LEU A 369 17.60 -7.11 7.36
N LEU A 370 17.46 -8.41 7.14
CA LEU A 370 18.07 -9.44 7.99
C LEU A 370 19.60 -9.34 7.95
N ALA A 371 20.21 -9.22 6.77
CA ALA A 371 21.65 -9.09 6.60
C ALA A 371 22.22 -7.82 7.27
N ALA A 372 21.50 -6.70 7.21
CA ALA A 372 21.83 -5.47 7.93
C ALA A 372 21.65 -5.60 9.45
N SER A 373 20.60 -6.28 9.91
CA SER A 373 20.35 -6.54 11.35
C SER A 373 21.44 -7.44 11.95
N TYR A 374 21.94 -8.42 11.20
CA TYR A 374 23.11 -9.20 11.57
C TYR A 374 24.35 -8.31 11.76
N GLN A 375 24.62 -7.35 10.87
CA GLN A 375 25.75 -6.41 11.04
C GLN A 375 25.62 -5.57 12.32
N GLN A 376 24.44 -5.00 12.57
CA GLN A 376 24.19 -4.20 13.79
C GLN A 376 24.32 -5.01 15.09
N THR A 377 24.16 -6.34 15.04
CA THR A 377 24.33 -7.25 16.19
C THR A 377 25.71 -7.90 16.26
N GLY A 378 26.62 -7.65 15.31
CA GLY A 378 27.95 -8.25 15.26
C GLY A 378 27.99 -9.68 14.70
N GLN A 379 26.91 -10.16 14.08
CA GLN A 379 26.78 -11.47 13.43
C GLN A 379 27.37 -11.40 12.01
N TRP A 380 28.68 -11.18 11.92
CA TRP A 380 29.36 -10.87 10.67
C TRP A 380 29.40 -12.05 9.70
N GLN A 381 29.52 -13.28 10.21
CA GLN A 381 29.53 -14.52 9.42
C GLN A 381 28.19 -14.72 8.69
N GLU A 382 27.09 -14.61 9.43
CA GLU A 382 25.71 -14.75 8.95
C GLU A 382 25.38 -13.66 7.92
N SER A 383 25.79 -12.42 8.21
CA SER A 383 25.65 -11.30 7.28
C SER A 383 26.42 -11.52 5.98
N ALA A 384 27.70 -11.93 6.06
CA ALA A 384 28.52 -12.18 4.88
C ALA A 384 27.97 -13.35 4.04
N ALA A 385 27.51 -14.42 4.67
CA ALA A 385 26.89 -15.56 3.98
C ALA A 385 25.60 -15.12 3.24
N LEU A 386 24.77 -14.31 3.89
CA LEU A 386 23.52 -13.84 3.30
C LEU A 386 23.76 -12.86 2.15
N TYR A 387 24.64 -11.86 2.32
CA TYR A 387 24.98 -10.94 1.24
C TYR A 387 25.72 -11.63 0.07
N ARG A 388 26.52 -12.69 0.30
CA ARG A 388 27.10 -13.52 -0.79
C ARG A 388 25.99 -14.13 -1.66
N ARG A 389 24.92 -14.68 -1.06
CA ARG A 389 23.76 -15.17 -1.83
C ARG A 389 23.04 -14.06 -2.59
N MET A 390 22.80 -12.92 -1.95
CA MET A 390 22.10 -11.79 -2.58
C MET A 390 22.89 -11.17 -3.75
N THR A 391 24.20 -11.00 -3.59
CA THR A 391 25.09 -10.49 -4.66
C THR A 391 25.27 -11.48 -5.80
N ALA A 392 25.12 -12.79 -5.57
CA ALA A 392 25.04 -13.77 -6.66
C ALA A 392 23.76 -13.62 -7.50
N LEU A 393 22.61 -13.30 -6.88
CA LEU A 393 21.36 -13.08 -7.61
C LEU A 393 21.32 -11.75 -8.38
N ARG A 394 21.83 -10.65 -7.81
CA ARG A 394 21.93 -9.36 -8.52
C ARG A 394 23.32 -8.73 -8.29
N PRO A 395 24.32 -9.10 -9.11
CA PRO A 395 25.70 -8.59 -8.96
C PRO A 395 25.81 -7.06 -9.06
N SER A 396 24.90 -6.41 -9.80
CA SER A 396 24.86 -4.97 -10.03
C SER A 396 24.31 -4.13 -8.87
N GLN A 397 23.74 -4.75 -7.83
CA GLN A 397 23.22 -4.01 -6.66
C GLN A 397 24.35 -3.59 -5.71
N SER A 398 24.84 -2.36 -5.90
CA SER A 398 25.94 -1.80 -5.10
C SER A 398 25.70 -1.80 -3.60
N THR A 399 24.46 -1.59 -3.16
CA THR A 399 24.09 -1.63 -1.73
C THR A 399 24.41 -2.99 -1.09
N TRP A 400 24.24 -4.09 -1.83
CA TRP A 400 24.51 -5.45 -1.34
C TRP A 400 26.00 -5.80 -1.45
N GLN A 401 26.68 -5.31 -2.49
CA GLN A 401 28.15 -5.39 -2.60
C GLN A 401 28.83 -4.65 -1.43
N LEU A 402 28.30 -3.48 -1.05
CA LEU A 402 28.79 -2.69 0.09
C LEU A 402 28.52 -3.40 1.42
N GLY A 403 27.29 -3.91 1.62
CA GLY A 403 26.96 -4.72 2.80
C GLY A 403 27.89 -5.92 2.96
N LEU A 404 28.16 -6.65 1.86
CA LEU A 404 29.12 -7.73 1.84
C LEU A 404 30.54 -7.27 2.20
N ALA A 405 31.03 -6.19 1.58
CA ALA A 405 32.37 -5.67 1.83
C ALA A 405 32.61 -5.32 3.31
N ILE A 406 31.61 -4.71 3.97
CA ILE A 406 31.65 -4.37 5.40
C ILE A 406 31.68 -5.63 6.26
N ALA A 407 30.85 -6.64 5.95
CA ALA A 407 30.86 -7.89 6.70
C ALA A 407 32.21 -8.63 6.56
N LEU A 408 32.78 -8.67 5.35
CA LEU A 408 34.10 -9.26 5.08
C LEU A 408 35.24 -8.51 5.79
N GLU A 409 35.16 -7.18 5.84
CA GLU A 409 36.11 -6.34 6.59
C GLU A 409 36.09 -6.65 8.10
N GLN A 410 34.93 -6.94 8.68
CA GLN A 410 34.82 -7.34 10.10
C GLN A 410 35.15 -8.81 10.36
N LEU A 411 35.35 -9.61 9.31
CA LEU A 411 35.87 -10.98 9.36
C LEU A 411 37.37 -11.04 8.99
N ASP A 412 38.06 -9.89 8.98
CA ASP A 412 39.46 -9.72 8.56
C ASP A 412 39.78 -10.17 7.12
N GLN A 413 38.76 -10.45 6.28
CA GLN A 413 38.88 -10.87 4.87
C GLN A 413 39.17 -9.67 3.94
N SER A 414 40.22 -8.92 4.28
CA SER A 414 40.56 -7.60 3.70
C SER A 414 40.64 -7.58 2.17
N ALA A 415 41.22 -8.61 1.56
CA ALA A 415 41.37 -8.70 0.10
C ALA A 415 40.03 -8.89 -0.63
N GLU A 416 39.12 -9.72 -0.08
CA GLU A 416 37.76 -9.85 -0.61
C GLU A 416 36.96 -8.58 -0.36
N ALA A 417 37.05 -7.99 0.83
CA ALA A 417 36.40 -6.72 1.16
C ALA A 417 36.80 -5.60 0.17
N ALA A 418 38.10 -5.43 -0.10
CA ALA A 418 38.62 -4.46 -1.08
C ALA A 418 38.10 -4.70 -2.52
N ARG A 419 37.82 -5.96 -2.90
CA ARG A 419 37.17 -6.29 -4.17
C ARG A 419 35.69 -5.87 -4.15
N HIS A 420 34.95 -6.21 -3.10
CA HIS A 420 33.52 -5.91 -3.01
C HIS A 420 33.23 -4.41 -2.83
N TYR A 421 34.08 -3.64 -2.14
CA TYR A 421 34.00 -2.19 -2.13
C TYR A 421 34.14 -1.59 -3.54
N ARG A 422 35.09 -2.09 -4.36
CA ARG A 422 35.25 -1.64 -5.76
C ARG A 422 34.06 -2.01 -6.64
N LEU A 423 33.49 -3.21 -6.47
CA LEU A 423 32.26 -3.61 -7.16
C LEU A 423 31.07 -2.71 -6.76
N ALA A 424 30.98 -2.33 -5.48
CA ALA A 424 29.95 -1.41 -4.99
C ALA A 424 30.05 -0.02 -5.64
N LEU A 425 31.25 0.45 -5.97
CA LEU A 425 31.46 1.73 -6.67
C LEU A 425 31.07 1.69 -8.16
N GLN A 426 30.99 0.51 -8.77
CA GLN A 426 30.71 0.34 -10.21
C GLN A 426 29.22 0.24 -10.55
N GLY A 427 28.39 -0.20 -9.60
CA GLY A 427 26.94 -0.33 -9.78
C GLY A 427 26.15 0.93 -9.42
N LEU A 428 24.82 0.76 -9.31
CA LEU A 428 23.86 1.84 -9.02
C LEU A 428 23.25 1.66 -7.62
N GLY A 429 22.71 2.75 -7.06
CA GLY A 429 21.93 2.73 -5.81
C GLY A 429 22.67 3.11 -4.52
N LEU A 430 23.92 3.58 -4.59
CA LEU A 430 24.61 4.23 -3.47
C LEU A 430 24.49 5.75 -3.54
N ASP A 431 24.25 6.39 -2.39
CA ASP A 431 24.37 7.85 -2.25
C ASP A 431 25.84 8.29 -2.17
N ASP A 432 26.06 9.61 -2.11
CA ASP A 432 27.40 10.19 -2.13
C ASP A 432 28.20 9.94 -0.85
N SER A 433 27.57 9.61 0.28
CA SER A 433 28.30 9.22 1.51
C SER A 433 28.78 7.79 1.39
N ALA A 434 27.86 6.88 1.06
CA ALA A 434 28.18 5.46 0.86
C ALA A 434 29.22 5.25 -0.24
N ARG A 435 29.22 6.06 -1.31
CA ARG A 435 30.28 6.05 -2.34
C ARG A 435 31.62 6.57 -1.84
N ARG A 436 31.66 7.66 -1.04
CA ARG A 436 32.91 8.15 -0.43
C ARG A 436 33.51 7.10 0.51
N PHE A 437 32.71 6.58 1.44
CA PHE A 437 33.09 5.51 2.34
C PHE A 437 33.64 4.28 1.58
N ALA A 438 32.91 3.77 0.59
CA ALA A 438 33.38 2.62 -0.20
C ALA A 438 34.71 2.89 -0.94
N SER A 439 34.93 4.11 -1.44
CA SER A 439 36.19 4.51 -2.10
C SER A 439 37.37 4.56 -1.15
N GLU A 440 37.17 5.15 0.03
CA GLU A 440 38.18 5.23 1.09
C GLU A 440 38.56 3.83 1.60
N ARG A 441 37.58 2.95 1.87
CA ARG A 441 37.82 1.57 2.30
C ARG A 441 38.43 0.69 1.21
N ALA A 442 38.02 0.83 -0.05
CA ALA A 442 38.67 0.15 -1.19
C ALA A 442 40.16 0.51 -1.29
N THR A 443 40.50 1.78 -1.09
CA THR A 443 41.88 2.27 -1.16
C THR A 443 42.71 1.80 0.05
N ALA A 444 42.17 1.93 1.26
CA ALA A 444 42.85 1.55 2.50
C ALA A 444 43.13 0.04 2.63
N LEU A 445 42.26 -0.80 2.06
CA LEU A 445 42.41 -2.27 2.07
C LEU A 445 43.10 -2.83 0.82
N GLY A 446 43.12 -2.09 -0.31
CA GLY A 446 43.77 -2.51 -1.55
C GLY A 446 45.24 -2.12 -1.68
N GLY A 447 45.77 -1.30 -0.77
CA GLY A 447 47.18 -0.87 -0.72
C GLY A 447 48.04 -1.64 0.30
N ARG A 448 47.60 -2.84 0.71
CA ARG A 448 48.31 -3.76 1.63
C ARG A 448 48.47 -5.12 0.97
#